data_AF-A0A091B7D1-F1
#
_entry.id   AF-A0A091B7D1-F1
#
_cell.length_a   1.000
_cell.length_b   1.000
_cell.length_c   1.000
_cell.angle_alpha   90.00
_cell.angle_beta   90.00
_cell.angle_gamma   90.00
#
_symmetry.space_group_name_H-M   'P 1'
#
loop_
_entity.id
_entity.type
_entity.pdbx_description
1 polymer ?
#
loop_
_entity_poly.entity_id
_entity_poly.type
_entity_poly.pdbx_seq_one_letter_code
_entity_poly.pdbx_strand_id
1 'polypeptide(L)'
;MSNTKQARGWRAVLAMVAFAVAAIAGLGCATGPVMDTTPRPIPTGTLVNRDVTIIAEDGSFQLQPGEQFPTPFATSALWNASIPANTLVNTYTRARSWGARPVIIRQAGKADLHGLLLFNNAIAAAVGPGSQSYYVNLPQDKLDNARRGNTTVVYEMMRYNVIDEYGTSQQKDWYSWILWMSSTPL
;
A
#
# COMPACT_ATOMS: atom_id res chain seq x y z
N MET A 1 -75.53 -1.41 39.43
CA MET A 1 -74.24 -2.13 39.52
C MET A 1 -73.59 -2.12 38.14
N SER A 2 -72.68 -1.17 37.90
CA SER A 2 -71.99 -0.98 36.61
C SER A 2 -70.56 -0.56 36.92
N ASN A 3 -69.57 -1.38 36.56
CA ASN A 3 -68.24 -0.94 36.11
C ASN A 3 -67.29 -2.14 35.93
N THR A 4 -67.27 -2.72 34.73
CA THR A 4 -66.24 -3.72 34.35
C THR A 4 -65.72 -3.58 32.92
N LYS A 5 -65.98 -2.45 32.24
CA LYS A 5 -65.56 -2.26 30.83
C LYS A 5 -64.38 -1.30 30.60
N GLN A 6 -63.85 -0.65 31.64
CA GLN A 6 -62.86 0.43 31.46
C GLN A 6 -61.38 -0.02 31.50
N ALA A 7 -61.07 -1.23 31.95
CA ALA A 7 -59.69 -1.67 32.18
C ALA A 7 -58.97 -2.29 30.95
N ARG A 8 -59.67 -2.53 29.83
CA ARG A 8 -59.13 -3.24 28.67
C ARG A 8 -58.53 -2.34 27.57
N GLY A 9 -58.90 -1.06 27.51
CA GLY A 9 -58.48 -0.14 26.44
C GLY A 9 -57.04 0.37 26.57
N TRP A 10 -56.60 0.72 27.79
CA TRP A 10 -55.28 1.34 28.00
C TRP A 10 -54.09 0.40 27.75
N ARG A 11 -54.27 -0.91 27.99
CA ARG A 11 -53.23 -1.91 27.71
C ARG A 11 -52.95 -2.06 26.21
N ALA A 12 -53.95 -1.85 25.36
CA ALA A 12 -53.80 -1.92 23.91
C ALA A 12 -53.08 -0.68 23.33
N VAL A 13 -53.33 0.50 23.91
CA VAL A 13 -52.68 1.76 23.50
C VAL A 13 -51.21 1.80 23.92
N LEU A 14 -50.88 1.33 25.13
CA LEU A 14 -49.49 1.22 25.61
C LEU A 14 -48.66 0.21 24.79
N ALA A 15 -49.27 -0.89 24.34
CA ALA A 15 -48.59 -1.87 23.49
C ALA A 15 -48.27 -1.32 22.08
N MET A 16 -49.13 -0.48 21.50
CA MET A 16 -48.86 0.16 20.20
C MET A 16 -47.78 1.25 20.27
N VAL A 17 -47.72 2.04 21.35
CA VAL A 17 -46.66 3.04 21.54
C VAL A 17 -45.30 2.37 21.77
N ALA A 18 -45.26 1.25 22.51
CA ALA A 18 -44.03 0.48 22.71
C ALA A 18 -43.49 -0.12 21.40
N PHE A 19 -44.37 -0.56 20.49
CA PHE A 19 -43.97 -1.10 19.18
C PHE A 19 -43.43 0.00 18.24
N ALA A 20 -43.99 1.21 18.29
CA ALA A 20 -43.54 2.35 17.49
C ALA A 20 -42.15 2.86 17.94
N VAL A 21 -41.85 2.85 19.24
CA VAL A 21 -40.53 3.24 19.77
C VAL A 21 -39.47 2.17 19.48
N ALA A 22 -39.82 0.88 19.51
CA ALA A 22 -38.91 -0.21 19.17
C ALA A 22 -38.57 -0.26 17.66
N ALA A 23 -39.51 0.10 16.78
CA ALA A 23 -39.26 0.15 15.34
C ALA A 23 -38.30 1.28 14.92
N ILE A 24 -38.28 2.41 15.65
CA ILE A 24 -37.38 3.53 15.36
C ILE A 24 -35.97 3.27 15.91
N ALA A 25 -35.83 2.49 16.99
CA ALA A 25 -34.53 2.12 17.56
C ALA A 25 -33.76 1.07 16.72
N GLY A 26 -34.44 0.35 15.82
CA GLY A 26 -33.82 -0.66 14.95
C GLY A 26 -33.09 -0.10 13.72
N LEU A 27 -33.21 1.20 13.44
CA LEU A 27 -32.45 1.92 12.41
C LEU A 27 -31.13 2.48 12.96
N GLY A 28 -30.60 1.90 14.04
CA GLY A 28 -29.25 2.17 14.49
C GLY A 28 -28.29 1.88 13.34
N CYS A 29 -27.70 2.95 12.80
CA CYS A 29 -26.73 2.93 11.72
C CYS A 29 -25.68 1.84 11.97
N ALA A 30 -25.86 0.67 11.36
CA ALA A 30 -24.76 -0.26 11.21
C ALA A 30 -23.77 0.44 10.29
N THR A 31 -22.78 1.11 10.88
CA THR A 31 -21.59 1.55 10.17
C THR A 31 -21.06 0.32 9.45
N GLY A 32 -21.09 0.33 8.11
CA GLY A 32 -20.60 -0.78 7.31
C GLY A 32 -19.17 -1.18 7.71
N PRO A 33 -18.74 -2.41 7.40
CA PRO A 33 -17.40 -2.88 7.74
C PRO A 33 -16.34 -1.89 7.23
N VAL A 34 -15.63 -1.23 8.14
CA VAL A 34 -14.50 -0.36 7.81
C VAL A 34 -13.27 -1.24 7.64
N MET A 35 -12.68 -1.25 6.44
CA MET A 35 -11.43 -1.97 6.18
C MET A 35 -10.27 -1.25 6.87
N ASP A 36 -9.38 -2.01 7.51
CA ASP A 36 -8.18 -1.45 8.13
C ASP A 36 -7.19 -1.00 7.05
N THR A 37 -7.08 0.31 6.85
CA THR A 37 -6.13 0.90 5.90
C THR A 37 -4.85 1.40 6.59
N THR A 38 -4.56 0.98 7.82
CA THR A 38 -3.35 1.42 8.52
C THR A 38 -2.08 0.85 7.86
N PRO A 39 -0.94 1.57 7.91
CA PRO A 39 0.33 1.04 7.47
C PRO A 39 0.79 -0.15 8.33
N ARG A 40 1.21 -1.23 7.67
CA ARG A 40 1.77 -2.45 8.27
C ARG A 40 3.17 -2.71 7.70
N PRO A 41 4.19 -2.99 8.52
CA PRO A 41 5.52 -3.34 8.02
C PRO A 41 5.52 -4.59 7.15
N ILE A 42 6.34 -4.57 6.11
CA ILE A 42 6.74 -5.76 5.34
C ILE A 42 8.15 -6.13 5.84
N PRO A 43 8.33 -7.28 6.51
CA PRO A 43 9.56 -7.56 7.26
C PRO A 43 10.74 -8.01 6.39
N THR A 44 10.47 -8.56 5.20
CA THR A 44 11.49 -9.16 4.33
C THR A 44 11.23 -8.87 2.86
N GLY A 45 12.26 -9.02 2.05
CA GLY A 45 12.17 -9.02 0.59
C GLY A 45 13.20 -9.95 -0.04
N THR A 46 13.14 -10.13 -1.36
CA THR A 46 14.12 -10.91 -2.12
C THR A 46 14.59 -10.09 -3.32
N LEU A 47 15.91 -10.00 -3.53
CA LEU A 47 16.48 -9.47 -4.76
C LEU A 47 16.62 -10.62 -5.76
N VAL A 48 15.74 -10.65 -6.75
CA VAL A 48 15.55 -11.80 -7.64
C VAL A 48 16.66 -11.92 -8.68
N ASN A 49 17.22 -10.78 -9.10
CA ASN A 49 18.35 -10.73 -10.00
C ASN A 49 19.54 -11.50 -9.41
N ARG A 50 20.17 -12.37 -10.20
CA ARG A 50 21.31 -13.20 -9.76
C ARG A 50 22.67 -12.56 -10.02
N ASP A 51 22.67 -11.42 -10.69
CA ASP A 51 23.87 -10.73 -11.18
C ASP A 51 23.89 -9.25 -10.82
N VAL A 52 22.91 -8.79 -10.04
CA VAL A 52 22.79 -7.40 -9.60
C VAL A 52 22.89 -7.30 -8.10
N THR A 53 23.68 -6.33 -7.65
CA THR A 53 23.76 -5.91 -6.24
C THR A 53 23.24 -4.49 -6.12
N ILE A 54 22.46 -4.20 -5.09
CA ILE A 54 22.00 -2.83 -4.77
C ILE A 54 22.65 -2.41 -3.45
N ILE A 55 23.38 -1.30 -3.45
CA ILE A 55 24.17 -0.83 -2.30
C ILE A 55 23.69 0.58 -1.94
N ALA A 56 23.34 0.83 -0.69
CA ALA A 56 23.04 2.20 -0.25
C ALA A 56 24.28 3.10 -0.38
N GLU A 57 24.14 4.31 -0.92
CA GLU A 57 25.28 5.23 -1.07
C GLU A 57 25.89 5.63 0.29
N ASP A 58 25.10 5.59 1.36
CA ASP A 58 25.55 5.82 2.73
C ASP A 58 26.11 4.57 3.44
N GLY A 59 26.14 3.42 2.76
CA GLY A 59 26.62 2.15 3.30
C GLY A 59 25.68 1.48 4.32
N SER A 60 24.46 1.99 4.53
CA SER A 60 23.54 1.48 5.55
C SER A 60 22.98 0.08 5.27
N PHE A 61 22.89 -0.32 4.00
CA PHE A 61 22.45 -1.66 3.61
C PHE A 61 23.02 -2.07 2.24
N GLN A 62 22.99 -3.38 2.00
CA GLN A 62 23.29 -3.99 0.71
C GLN A 62 22.32 -5.15 0.45
N LEU A 63 21.74 -5.19 -0.74
CA LEU A 63 20.90 -6.29 -1.22
C LEU A 63 21.74 -7.18 -2.14
N GLN A 64 21.91 -8.44 -1.75
CA GLN A 64 22.75 -9.39 -2.49
C GLN A 64 21.98 -10.10 -3.61
N PRO A 65 22.64 -10.46 -4.71
CA PRO A 65 21.98 -11.12 -5.83
C PRO A 65 21.38 -12.47 -5.44
N GLY A 66 20.09 -12.69 -5.73
CA GLY A 66 19.38 -13.94 -5.48
C GLY A 66 19.05 -14.23 -4.01
N GLU A 67 19.32 -13.31 -3.09
CA GLU A 67 19.16 -13.52 -1.65
C GLU A 67 17.92 -12.84 -1.07
N GLN A 68 17.40 -13.42 0.00
CA GLN A 68 16.40 -12.79 0.86
C GLN A 68 17.11 -11.79 1.80
N PHE A 69 16.47 -10.65 2.03
CA PHE A 69 16.96 -9.61 2.92
C PHE A 69 15.90 -9.22 3.97
N PRO A 70 16.33 -8.83 5.19
CA PRO A 70 15.46 -8.09 6.10
C PRO A 70 15.22 -6.68 5.53
N THR A 71 14.00 -6.18 5.62
CA THR A 71 13.65 -4.84 5.11
C THR A 71 14.53 -3.77 5.78
N PRO A 72 15.42 -3.09 5.03
CA PRO A 72 16.41 -2.20 5.64
C PRO A 72 15.80 -0.86 6.08
N PHE A 73 14.73 -0.43 5.41
CA PHE A 73 13.92 0.73 5.74
C PHE A 73 12.56 0.58 5.07
N ALA A 74 11.55 1.29 5.58
CA ALA A 74 10.27 1.44 4.90
C ALA A 74 9.65 2.80 5.26
N THR A 75 8.85 3.34 4.36
CA THR A 75 8.12 4.59 4.54
C THR A 75 6.61 4.36 4.48
N SER A 76 5.84 5.30 4.99
CA SER A 76 4.40 5.44 4.69
C SER A 76 4.11 6.77 4.00
N ALA A 77 5.14 7.51 3.56
CA ALA A 77 4.99 8.86 3.01
C ALA A 77 4.29 8.88 1.64
N LEU A 78 4.21 7.73 0.96
CA LEU A 78 3.38 7.59 -0.22
C LEU A 78 1.89 7.56 0.11
N TRP A 79 1.49 7.41 1.38
CA TRP A 79 0.09 7.41 1.81
C TRP A 79 -0.64 8.66 1.30
N ASN A 80 -1.73 8.46 0.54
CA ASN A 80 -2.49 9.49 -0.18
C ASN A 80 -1.84 10.09 -1.45
N ALA A 81 -0.65 9.65 -1.86
CA ALA A 81 -0.06 10.04 -3.13
C ALA A 81 -0.73 9.29 -4.29
N SER A 82 -1.58 9.96 -5.06
CA SER A 82 -2.07 9.42 -6.32
C SER A 82 -1.02 9.68 -7.42
N ILE A 83 -0.20 8.68 -7.71
CA ILE A 83 0.85 8.78 -8.74
C ILE A 83 0.54 7.80 -9.87
N PRO A 84 -0.02 8.28 -10.99
CA PRO A 84 -0.17 7.47 -12.19
C PRO A 84 1.16 6.89 -12.67
N ALA A 85 1.17 5.63 -13.08
CA ALA A 85 2.39 4.94 -13.50
C ALA A 85 3.10 5.65 -14.68
N ASN A 86 2.36 6.29 -15.58
CA ASN A 86 2.91 7.02 -16.73
C ASN A 86 3.67 8.30 -16.35
N THR A 87 3.43 8.87 -15.17
CA THR A 87 4.15 10.06 -14.68
C THR A 87 5.21 9.73 -13.64
N LEU A 88 5.25 8.49 -13.16
CA LEU A 88 6.13 8.03 -12.08
C LEU A 88 7.61 8.28 -12.37
N VAL A 89 8.05 8.16 -13.62
CA VAL A 89 9.46 8.44 -13.98
C VAL A 89 9.89 9.86 -13.64
N ASN A 90 8.97 10.84 -13.72
CA ASN A 90 9.26 12.26 -13.46
C ASN A 90 9.24 12.62 -11.97
N THR A 91 8.81 11.71 -11.10
CA THR A 91 8.69 11.99 -9.67
C THR A 91 9.98 11.76 -8.87
N TYR A 92 11.08 11.38 -9.52
CA TYR A 92 12.37 11.14 -8.85
C TYR A 92 12.84 12.36 -8.03
N THR A 93 12.53 13.58 -8.50
CA THR A 93 12.84 14.85 -7.81
C THR A 93 12.18 14.97 -6.43
N ARG A 94 11.08 14.25 -6.18
CA ARG A 94 10.37 14.19 -4.90
C ARG A 94 10.69 12.94 -4.09
N ALA A 95 11.30 11.92 -4.69
CA ALA A 95 11.48 10.61 -4.08
C ALA A 95 12.18 10.68 -2.71
N ARG A 96 13.20 11.54 -2.56
CA ARG A 96 13.89 11.76 -1.28
C ARG A 96 12.95 12.29 -0.19
N SER A 97 12.03 13.20 -0.53
CA SER A 97 11.01 13.70 0.42
C SER A 97 10.02 12.62 0.87
N TRP A 98 9.87 11.56 0.08
CA TRP A 98 9.08 10.38 0.45
C TRP A 98 9.88 9.33 1.23
N GLY A 99 11.16 9.58 1.50
CA GLY A 99 12.04 8.66 2.23
C GLY A 99 12.78 7.66 1.34
N ALA A 100 12.83 7.89 0.03
CA ALA A 100 13.69 7.10 -0.84
C ALA A 100 15.17 7.29 -0.47
N ARG A 101 15.94 6.21 -0.53
CA ARG A 101 17.37 6.16 -0.23
C ARG A 101 18.19 6.11 -1.52
N PRO A 102 19.25 6.94 -1.67
CA PRO A 102 20.18 6.81 -2.77
C PRO A 102 20.91 5.47 -2.74
N VAL A 103 21.01 4.82 -3.90
CA VAL A 103 21.66 3.52 -4.07
C VAL A 103 22.53 3.48 -5.32
N ILE A 104 23.55 2.64 -5.29
CA ILE A 104 24.32 2.20 -6.46
C ILE A 104 23.86 0.80 -6.85
N ILE A 105 23.52 0.62 -8.13
CA ILE A 105 23.18 -0.68 -8.72
C ILE A 105 24.39 -1.17 -9.51
N ARG A 106 24.99 -2.28 -9.06
CA ARG A 106 26.16 -2.91 -9.68
C ARG A 106 25.77 -4.17 -10.44
N GLN A 107 26.39 -4.39 -11.59
CA GLN A 107 26.28 -5.61 -12.39
C GLN A 107 27.65 -5.92 -13.00
N ALA A 108 28.12 -7.15 -12.85
CA ALA A 108 29.47 -7.52 -13.30
C ALA A 108 29.67 -7.22 -14.79
N GLY A 109 30.81 -6.59 -15.13
CA GLY A 109 31.16 -6.25 -16.51
C GLY A 109 30.34 -5.10 -17.13
N LYS A 110 29.54 -4.37 -16.33
CA LYS A 110 28.77 -3.22 -16.78
C LYS A 110 29.03 -2.00 -15.90
N ALA A 111 28.78 -0.81 -16.45
CA ALA A 111 28.83 0.42 -15.68
C ALA A 111 27.78 0.42 -14.56
N ASP A 112 28.16 0.96 -13.41
CA ASP A 112 27.30 1.20 -12.26
C ASP A 112 26.17 2.17 -12.66
N LEU A 113 24.99 1.96 -12.07
CA LEU A 113 23.87 2.88 -12.18
C LEU A 113 23.62 3.53 -10.82
N HIS A 114 23.12 4.76 -10.85
CA HIS A 114 22.64 5.46 -9.66
C HIS A 114 21.13 5.30 -9.57
N GLY A 115 20.60 5.22 -8.35
CA GLY A 115 19.17 5.11 -8.15
C GLY A 115 18.66 5.70 -6.85
N LEU A 116 17.34 5.79 -6.78
CA LEU A 116 16.59 6.15 -5.57
C LEU A 116 15.65 4.99 -5.28
N LEU A 117 15.89 4.26 -4.20
CA LEU A 117 15.09 3.11 -3.78
C LEU A 117 14.09 3.53 -2.70
N LEU A 118 12.84 3.13 -2.84
CA LEU A 118 11.80 3.35 -1.86
C LEU A 118 11.08 2.03 -1.58
N PHE A 119 11.07 1.60 -0.32
CA PHE A 119 10.19 0.55 0.20
C PHE A 119 9.03 1.18 0.95
N ASN A 120 7.82 0.76 0.66
CA ASN A 120 6.61 1.28 1.27
C ASN A 120 5.97 0.22 2.17
N ASN A 121 5.46 0.64 3.33
CA ASN A 121 4.69 -0.24 4.19
C ASN A 121 3.46 -0.79 3.44
N ALA A 122 3.09 -2.02 3.77
CA ALA A 122 1.83 -2.59 3.30
C ALA A 122 0.64 -1.83 3.89
N ILE A 123 -0.50 -1.93 3.22
CA ILE A 123 -1.78 -1.57 3.81
C ILE A 123 -2.27 -2.78 4.60
N ALA A 124 -2.82 -2.61 5.80
CA ALA A 124 -3.29 -3.74 6.60
C ALA A 124 -4.31 -4.61 5.85
N ALA A 125 -5.23 -4.00 5.09
CA ALA A 125 -6.16 -4.68 4.19
C ALA A 125 -5.56 -5.15 2.85
N ALA A 126 -4.25 -4.96 2.59
CA ALA A 126 -3.63 -5.42 1.36
C ALA A 126 -3.43 -6.93 1.34
N VAL A 127 -3.76 -7.54 0.21
CA VAL A 127 -3.69 -8.98 -0.04
C VAL A 127 -2.70 -9.30 -1.15
N GLY A 128 -2.21 -10.54 -1.13
CA GLY A 128 -1.31 -11.08 -2.14
C GLY A 128 0.18 -10.94 -1.79
N PRO A 129 1.08 -11.47 -2.64
CA PRO A 129 2.51 -11.58 -2.32
C PRO A 129 3.20 -10.24 -2.07
N GLY A 130 2.91 -9.21 -2.88
CA GLY A 130 3.54 -7.89 -2.78
C GLY A 130 3.18 -7.10 -1.52
N SER A 131 2.23 -7.57 -0.69
CA SER A 131 1.96 -7.01 0.64
C SER A 131 2.61 -7.81 1.78
N GLN A 132 3.22 -8.96 1.50
CA GLN A 132 3.80 -9.85 2.52
C GLN A 132 5.33 -9.88 2.45
N SER A 133 5.89 -9.72 1.25
CA SER A 133 7.33 -9.66 1.03
C SER A 133 7.61 -8.85 -0.24
N TYR A 134 8.70 -8.08 -0.26
CA TYR A 134 9.10 -7.37 -1.48
C TYR A 134 9.71 -8.33 -2.50
N TYR A 135 9.22 -8.30 -3.73
CA TYR A 135 9.82 -9.02 -4.85
C TYR A 135 10.58 -8.04 -5.75
N VAL A 136 11.86 -7.82 -5.43
CA VAL A 136 12.69 -6.85 -6.15
C VAL A 136 13.29 -7.53 -7.37
N ASN A 137 12.74 -7.23 -8.54
CA ASN A 137 13.24 -7.71 -9.83
C ASN A 137 13.48 -6.50 -10.74
N LEU A 138 14.70 -6.38 -11.26
CA LEU A 138 15.12 -5.33 -12.19
C LEU A 138 15.24 -5.92 -13.60
N PRO A 139 14.27 -5.69 -14.49
CA PRO A 139 14.31 -6.23 -15.84
C PRO A 139 15.54 -5.73 -16.61
N GLN A 140 16.16 -6.62 -17.40
CA GLN A 140 17.42 -6.32 -18.08
C GLN A 140 17.27 -5.16 -19.09
N ASP A 141 16.13 -5.06 -19.77
CA ASP A 141 15.81 -3.97 -20.69
C ASP A 141 15.78 -2.61 -19.97
N LYS A 142 15.31 -2.57 -18.72
CA LYS A 142 15.27 -1.35 -17.89
C LYS A 142 16.65 -0.94 -17.44
N LEU A 143 17.48 -1.90 -17.02
CA LEU A 143 18.89 -1.66 -16.66
C LEU A 143 19.68 -1.13 -17.86
N ASP A 144 19.54 -1.76 -19.03
CA ASP A 144 20.26 -1.32 -20.23
C ASP A 144 19.73 0.02 -20.75
N ASN A 145 18.42 0.30 -20.61
CA ASN A 145 17.88 1.61 -20.92
C ASN A 145 18.46 2.71 -20.03
N ALA A 146 18.61 2.44 -18.73
CA ALA A 146 19.24 3.38 -17.80
C ALA A 146 20.70 3.68 -18.16
N ARG A 147 21.45 2.66 -18.57
CA ARG A 147 22.86 2.80 -19.01
C ARG A 147 23.03 3.64 -20.27
N ARG A 148 21.99 3.73 -21.11
CA ARG A 148 21.99 4.56 -22.32
C ARG A 148 21.68 6.04 -22.04
N GLY A 149 21.62 6.45 -20.78
CA GLY A 149 21.39 7.86 -20.39
C GLY A 149 19.93 8.21 -20.12
N ASN A 150 19.01 7.24 -20.12
CA ASN A 150 17.60 7.50 -19.83
C ASN A 150 17.27 7.27 -18.36
N THR A 151 16.54 8.17 -17.72
CA THR A 151 15.93 7.85 -16.42
C THR A 151 14.88 6.76 -16.60
N THR A 152 15.01 5.68 -15.83
CA THR A 152 14.11 4.53 -15.87
C THR A 152 13.54 4.28 -14.48
N VAL A 153 12.30 3.78 -14.40
CA VAL A 153 11.67 3.39 -13.14
C VAL A 153 11.18 1.95 -13.21
N VAL A 154 11.35 1.22 -12.12
CA VAL A 154 10.83 -0.13 -11.90
C VAL A 154 10.13 -0.14 -10.54
N TYR A 155 9.05 -0.90 -10.41
CA TYR A 155 8.24 -0.94 -9.20
C TYR A 155 7.46 -2.26 -9.09
N GLU A 156 6.96 -2.54 -7.89
CA GLU A 156 5.98 -3.58 -7.62
C GLU A 156 4.73 -2.96 -7.03
N MET A 157 3.56 -3.50 -7.37
CA MET A 157 2.27 -3.09 -6.82
C MET A 157 1.76 -4.12 -5.80
N MET A 158 1.11 -3.64 -4.76
CA MET A 158 0.22 -4.40 -3.89
C MET A 158 -1.24 -4.04 -4.18
N ARG A 159 -2.15 -4.95 -3.86
CA ARG A 159 -3.60 -4.75 -4.02
C ARG A 159 -4.28 -4.72 -2.67
N TYR A 160 -5.25 -3.84 -2.51
CA TYR A 160 -6.10 -3.79 -1.32
C TYR A 160 -7.53 -3.43 -1.71
N ASN A 161 -8.48 -3.85 -0.88
CA ASN A 161 -9.89 -3.53 -1.10
C ASN A 161 -10.29 -2.39 -0.17
N VAL A 162 -11.05 -1.43 -0.71
CA VAL A 162 -11.69 -0.36 0.04
C VAL A 162 -13.19 -0.56 -0.05
N ILE A 163 -13.88 -0.47 1.07
CA ILE A 163 -15.34 -0.50 1.13
C ILE A 163 -15.80 0.96 1.19
N ASP A 164 -16.66 1.36 0.26
CA ASP A 164 -17.25 2.70 0.26
C ASP A 164 -18.41 2.83 1.26
N GLU A 165 -18.98 4.03 1.36
CA GLU A 165 -20.10 4.34 2.27
C GLU A 165 -21.37 3.53 1.98
N TYR A 166 -21.47 2.92 0.79
CA TYR A 166 -22.60 2.09 0.35
C TYR A 166 -22.32 0.59 0.52
N GLY A 167 -21.18 0.21 1.11
CA GLY A 167 -20.78 -1.19 1.29
C GLY A 167 -20.21 -1.84 0.02
N THR A 168 -19.92 -1.06 -1.02
CA THR A 168 -19.35 -1.58 -2.26
C THR A 168 -17.83 -1.73 -2.10
N SER A 169 -17.33 -2.94 -2.34
CA SER A 169 -15.89 -3.22 -2.35
C SER A 169 -15.28 -2.81 -3.69
N GLN A 170 -14.27 -1.95 -3.65
CA GLN A 170 -13.45 -1.56 -4.79
C GLN A 170 -12.00 -1.99 -4.55
N GLN A 171 -11.40 -2.65 -5.53
CA GLN A 171 -9.98 -2.98 -5.52
C GLN A 171 -9.16 -1.74 -5.93
N LYS A 172 -8.10 -1.48 -5.19
CA LYS A 172 -7.12 -0.44 -5.47
C LYS A 172 -5.72 -1.04 -5.52
N ASP A 173 -4.89 -0.50 -6.40
CA ASP A 173 -3.47 -0.81 -6.47
C ASP A 173 -2.67 0.25 -5.71
N TRP A 174 -1.55 -0.15 -5.11
CA TRP A 174 -0.62 0.74 -4.44
C TRP A 174 0.82 0.28 -4.64
N TYR A 175 1.80 1.19 -4.59
CA TYR A 175 3.21 0.80 -4.74
C TYR A 175 3.71 0.11 -3.46
N SER A 176 4.31 -1.07 -3.63
CA SER A 176 5.05 -1.79 -2.60
C SER A 176 6.49 -1.29 -2.52
N TRP A 177 7.15 -1.18 -3.67
CA TRP A 177 8.45 -0.52 -3.77
C TRP A 177 8.61 0.15 -5.13
N ILE A 178 9.52 1.12 -5.19
CA ILE A 178 9.85 1.88 -6.40
C ILE A 178 11.36 2.09 -6.44
N LEU A 179 11.96 1.89 -7.61
CA LEU A 179 13.35 2.20 -7.89
C LEU A 179 13.44 3.06 -9.15
N TRP A 180 13.88 4.31 -8.99
CA TRP A 180 14.35 5.13 -10.11
C TRP A 180 15.82 4.85 -10.36
N MET A 181 16.25 4.80 -11.62
CA MET A 181 17.62 4.49 -12.04
C MET A 181 18.07 5.39 -13.19
N SER A 182 19.34 5.77 -13.21
CA SER A 182 19.99 6.50 -14.29
C SER A 182 21.50 6.21 -14.33
N SER A 183 22.15 6.49 -15.45
CA SER A 183 23.61 6.44 -15.57
C SER A 183 24.34 7.55 -14.81
N THR A 184 23.61 8.57 -14.35
CA THR A 184 24.14 9.68 -13.53
C THR A 184 23.33 9.81 -12.23
N PRO A 185 23.90 10.42 -11.18
CA PRO A 185 23.18 10.67 -9.93
C PRO A 185 21.82 11.36 -10.14
N LEU A 186 20.81 10.92 -9.35
CA LEU A 186 19.42 11.41 -9.36
C LEU A 186 19.09 12.31 -8.15
#